data_AF-K1T7D1-F1
#
_entry.id   AF-K1T7D1-F1
#
_cell.length_a   1.000
_cell.length_b   1.000
_cell.length_c   1.000
_cell.angle_alpha   90.00
_cell.angle_beta   90.00
_cell.angle_gamma   90.00
#
_symmetry.space_group_name_H-M   'P 1'
#
loop_
_entity.id
_entity.type
_entity.pdbx_description
1 polymer ?
#
loop_
_entity_poly.entity_id
_entity_poly.type
_entity_poly.pdbx_seq_one_letter_code
_entity_poly.pdbx_strand_id
1 'polypeptide(L)'
;GRVIVNGIIPDEVGFFNDVISKKTLRGLISNVIKAVGMAKACEFLDGIKNLGYRMAYVAGLSFNLGDIIIPPEKEAIVERGRKEVEEITNNYNMGFITNKERYNQVIDAWTHVNTDLGNILMKEMTEADQGFNAVYMMLDSGARGSKDQIKQLSGMRGLMAKPQKAGAEGAQIIENPILSNFKEGMSVLEYFIASHGARKGLADTAMKTADAGYLTRRLVDVSHDVIITEEDCGTLRGLVCTALKNGDEIISSLYERILGRVSVHDVIHPTTG
;
A
#
# COMPACT_ATOMS: atom_id res chain seq x y z
N GLY A 1 26.49 -12.34 2.50
CA GLY A 1 25.04 -12.19 2.29
C GLY A 1 24.58 -12.87 1.03
N ARG A 2 24.66 -12.20 -0.13
CA ARG A 2 24.09 -12.69 -1.41
C ARG A 2 24.62 -14.06 -1.86
N VAL A 3 25.91 -14.33 -1.69
CA VAL A 3 26.49 -15.66 -2.00
C VAL A 3 25.87 -16.78 -1.16
N ILE A 4 25.60 -16.53 0.12
CA ILE A 4 24.99 -17.52 1.02
C ILE A 4 23.56 -17.84 0.57
N VAL A 5 22.80 -16.83 0.17
CA VAL A 5 21.44 -17.03 -0.37
C VAL A 5 21.49 -17.81 -1.68
N ASN A 6 22.43 -17.48 -2.56
CA ASN A 6 22.61 -18.19 -3.83
C ASN A 6 23.01 -19.65 -3.66
N GLY A 7 23.61 -20.05 -2.53
CA GLY A 7 23.84 -21.45 -2.22
C GLY A 7 22.57 -22.28 -1.94
N ILE A 8 21.42 -21.61 -1.76
CA ILE A 8 20.10 -22.25 -1.58
C ILE A 8 19.29 -22.18 -2.88
N ILE A 9 19.57 -21.20 -3.73
CA ILE A 9 18.90 -21.04 -5.02
C ILE A 9 19.33 -22.20 -5.94
N PRO A 10 18.41 -22.92 -6.58
CA PRO A 10 18.76 -23.96 -7.53
C PRO A 10 19.58 -23.43 -8.70
N ASP A 11 20.58 -24.18 -9.15
CA ASP A 11 21.51 -23.78 -10.22
C ASP A 11 20.78 -23.40 -11.52
N GLU A 12 19.63 -24.03 -11.78
CA GLU A 12 18.79 -23.79 -12.96
C GLU A 12 18.22 -22.36 -13.02
N VAL A 13 18.12 -21.66 -11.88
CA VAL A 13 17.64 -20.27 -11.79
C VAL A 13 18.76 -19.26 -12.03
N GLY A 14 20.02 -19.68 -11.85
CA GLY A 14 21.19 -18.82 -11.95
C GLY A 14 21.39 -17.89 -10.74
N PHE A 15 22.41 -17.03 -10.84
CA PHE A 15 22.82 -16.17 -9.74
C PHE A 15 21.91 -14.94 -9.60
N PHE A 16 21.30 -14.76 -8.43
CA PHE A 16 20.50 -13.61 -8.07
C PHE A 16 21.34 -12.52 -7.39
N ASN A 17 21.41 -11.32 -7.99
CA ASN A 17 22.26 -10.21 -7.52
C ASN A 17 21.51 -8.92 -7.17
N ASP A 18 20.32 -9.02 -6.58
CA ASP A 18 19.54 -7.86 -6.15
C ASP A 18 19.26 -7.86 -4.65
N VAL A 19 18.69 -6.74 -4.16
CA VAL A 19 18.15 -6.65 -2.80
C VAL A 19 16.89 -7.52 -2.70
N ILE A 20 16.87 -8.39 -1.70
CA ILE A 20 15.73 -9.29 -1.43
C ILE A 20 14.74 -8.57 -0.51
N SER A 21 13.73 -7.95 -1.13
CA SER A 21 12.53 -7.44 -0.46
C SER A 21 11.39 -8.46 -0.61
N LYS A 22 10.26 -8.23 0.08
CA LYS A 22 9.05 -9.05 -0.07
C LYS A 22 8.60 -9.19 -1.54
N LYS A 23 8.78 -8.14 -2.36
CA LYS A 23 8.40 -8.13 -3.77
C LYS A 23 9.37 -8.95 -4.61
N THR A 24 10.69 -8.71 -4.48
CA THR A 24 11.70 -9.44 -5.27
C THR A 24 11.77 -10.90 -4.86
N LEU A 25 11.57 -11.22 -3.58
CA LEU A 25 11.46 -12.60 -3.10
C LEU A 25 10.30 -13.36 -3.74
N ARG A 26 9.12 -12.73 -3.89
CA ARG A 26 7.98 -13.34 -4.60
C ARG A 26 8.31 -13.65 -6.06
N GLY A 27 9.01 -12.72 -6.73
CA GLY A 27 9.49 -12.92 -8.09
C GLY A 27 10.49 -14.08 -8.18
N LEU A 28 11.45 -14.13 -7.26
CA LEU A 28 12.42 -15.22 -7.16
C LEU A 28 11.74 -16.58 -6.95
N ILE A 29 10.78 -16.67 -6.03
CA ILE A 29 9.98 -17.90 -5.81
C ILE A 29 9.26 -18.33 -7.09
N SER A 30 8.67 -17.39 -7.83
CA SER A 30 8.01 -17.69 -9.11
C SER A 30 9.00 -18.24 -10.15
N ASN A 31 10.20 -17.66 -10.23
CA ASN A 31 11.24 -18.12 -11.14
C ASN A 31 11.75 -19.52 -10.75
N VAL A 32 11.94 -19.78 -9.45
CA VAL A 32 12.31 -21.11 -8.95
C VAL A 32 11.24 -22.14 -9.33
N ILE A 33 9.97 -21.87 -9.06
CA ILE A 33 8.88 -22.79 -9.40
C ILE A 33 8.84 -23.09 -10.90
N LYS A 34 9.06 -22.08 -11.75
CA LYS A 34 9.09 -22.24 -13.21
C LYS A 34 10.30 -23.05 -13.70
N ALA A 35 11.46 -22.89 -13.06
CA ALA A 35 12.70 -23.54 -13.48
C ALA A 35 12.77 -25.01 -13.03
N VAL A 36 12.39 -25.31 -11.79
CA VAL A 36 12.62 -26.63 -11.17
C VAL A 36 11.35 -27.39 -10.76
N GLY A 37 10.18 -26.77 -10.92
CA GLY A 37 8.89 -27.35 -10.53
C GLY A 37 8.62 -27.27 -9.01
N MET A 38 7.43 -27.72 -8.60
CA MET A 38 6.94 -27.54 -7.22
C MET A 38 7.73 -28.33 -6.17
N ALA A 39 8.12 -29.57 -6.47
CA ALA A 39 8.80 -30.44 -5.51
C ALA A 39 10.13 -29.85 -5.04
N LYS A 40 11.01 -29.47 -5.99
CA LYS A 40 12.30 -28.83 -5.69
C LYS A 40 12.13 -27.41 -5.13
N ALA A 41 11.08 -26.68 -5.55
CA ALA A 41 10.81 -25.35 -5.00
C ALA A 41 10.47 -25.39 -3.49
N CYS A 42 9.89 -26.48 -2.98
CA CYS A 42 9.63 -26.64 -1.54
C CYS A 42 10.93 -26.62 -0.72
N GLU A 43 11.99 -27.29 -1.18
CA GLU A 43 13.29 -27.30 -0.50
C GLU A 43 13.92 -25.89 -0.46
N PHE A 44 13.81 -25.15 -1.57
CA PHE A 44 14.21 -23.75 -1.62
C PHE A 44 13.42 -22.88 -0.63
N LEU A 45 12.10 -23.07 -0.52
CA LEU A 45 11.23 -22.33 0.39
C LEU A 45 11.57 -22.60 1.87
N ASP A 46 11.87 -23.84 2.23
CA ASP A 46 12.31 -24.18 3.58
C ASP A 46 13.71 -23.63 3.88
N GLY A 47 14.63 -23.71 2.90
CA GLY A 47 15.96 -23.15 3.00
C GLY A 47 15.95 -21.64 3.23
N ILE A 48 15.18 -20.89 2.41
CA ILE A 48 15.10 -19.43 2.53
C ILE A 48 14.41 -19.00 3.84
N LYS A 49 13.40 -19.74 4.30
CA LYS A 49 12.75 -19.52 5.60
C LYS A 49 13.75 -19.68 6.75
N ASN A 50 14.47 -20.79 6.79
CA ASN A 50 15.43 -21.08 7.85
C ASN A 50 16.61 -20.09 7.86
N LEU A 51 17.15 -19.77 6.67
CA LEU A 51 18.19 -18.77 6.53
C LEU A 51 17.68 -17.39 6.97
N GLY A 52 16.47 -17.00 6.56
CA GLY A 52 15.83 -15.75 6.93
C GLY A 52 15.69 -15.60 8.43
N TYR A 53 15.16 -16.61 9.14
CA TYR A 53 15.05 -16.58 10.60
C TYR A 53 16.41 -16.48 11.29
N ARG A 54 17.39 -17.27 10.84
CA ARG A 54 18.74 -17.23 11.43
C ARG A 54 19.39 -15.86 11.23
N MET A 55 19.31 -15.29 10.03
CA MET A 55 19.92 -14.00 9.74
C MET A 55 19.17 -12.85 10.43
N ALA A 56 17.84 -12.92 10.55
CA ALA A 56 17.07 -11.94 11.32
C ALA A 56 17.44 -11.96 12.81
N TYR A 57 17.65 -13.15 13.38
CA TYR A 57 18.12 -13.30 14.75
C TYR A 57 19.52 -12.69 14.95
N VAL A 58 20.48 -13.02 14.05
CA VAL A 58 21.85 -12.50 14.12
C VAL A 58 21.89 -10.98 13.89
N ALA A 59 21.01 -10.45 13.03
CA ALA A 59 20.95 -9.02 12.75
C ALA A 59 20.53 -8.19 13.98
N GLY A 60 19.83 -8.79 14.95
CA GLY A 60 19.51 -8.13 16.22
C GLY A 60 18.69 -6.84 16.07
N LEU A 61 17.89 -6.73 15.01
CA LEU A 61 17.07 -5.54 14.74
C LEU A 61 16.04 -5.37 15.87
N SER A 62 16.04 -4.20 16.49
CA SER A 62 15.07 -3.79 17.50
C SER A 62 14.22 -2.63 16.99
N PHE A 63 13.15 -2.30 17.71
CA PHE A 63 12.36 -1.11 17.48
C PHE A 63 12.44 -0.23 18.73
N ASN A 64 13.23 0.84 18.66
CA ASN A 64 13.42 1.76 19.76
C ASN A 64 12.77 3.12 19.46
N LEU A 65 12.44 3.87 20.51
CA LEU A 65 11.91 5.23 20.37
C LEU A 65 12.94 6.18 19.71
N GLY A 66 14.24 5.89 19.85
CA GLY A 66 15.33 6.61 19.19
C GLY A 66 15.30 6.48 17.67
N ASP A 67 14.83 5.34 17.14
CA ASP A 67 14.81 5.06 15.70
C ASP A 67 13.67 5.81 14.98
N ILE A 68 12.71 6.35 15.73
CA ILE A 68 11.61 7.17 15.22
C ILE A 68 12.09 8.63 15.14
N ILE A 69 12.56 9.05 13.98
CA ILE A 69 13.13 10.39 13.77
C ILE A 69 12.02 11.40 13.48
N ILE A 70 11.96 12.51 14.22
CA ILE A 70 11.06 13.63 13.94
C ILE A 70 11.88 14.68 13.17
N PRO A 71 11.43 15.11 11.97
CA PRO A 71 12.17 16.09 11.19
C PRO A 71 12.24 17.45 11.90
N PRO A 72 13.41 18.10 11.97
CA PRO A 72 13.55 19.42 12.57
C PRO A 72 12.75 20.49 11.81
N GLU A 73 12.53 20.32 10.50
CA GLU A 73 11.72 21.23 9.69
C GLU A 73 10.23 21.16 10.00
N LYS A 74 9.77 20.17 10.77
CA LYS A 74 8.35 19.96 11.07
C LYS A 74 7.68 21.24 11.58
N GLU A 75 8.27 21.91 12.57
CA GLU A 75 7.69 23.11 13.17
C GLU A 75 7.51 24.22 12.12
N ALA A 76 8.53 24.43 11.28
CA ALA A 76 8.48 25.43 10.22
C ALA A 76 7.40 25.09 9.17
N ILE A 77 7.27 23.82 8.78
CA ILE A 77 6.26 23.38 7.81
C ILE A 77 4.85 23.56 8.36
N VAL A 78 4.62 23.16 9.61
CA VAL A 78 3.32 23.30 10.28
C VAL A 78 2.96 24.78 10.43
N GLU A 79 3.91 25.63 10.76
CA GLU A 79 3.69 27.07 10.90
C GLU A 79 3.35 27.74 9.56
N ARG A 80 3.97 27.31 8.45
CA ARG A 80 3.55 27.74 7.11
C ARG A 80 2.09 27.37 6.82
N GLY A 81 1.70 26.13 7.15
CA GLY A 81 0.32 25.68 7.02
C GLY A 81 -0.68 26.49 7.85
N ARG A 82 -0.31 26.88 9.07
CA ARG A 82 -1.14 27.76 9.91
C ARG A 82 -1.35 29.12 9.28
N LYS A 83 -0.30 29.74 8.74
CA LYS A 83 -0.40 31.05 8.06
C LYS A 83 -1.26 30.99 6.80
N GLU A 84 -1.10 29.94 6.00
CA GLU A 84 -1.94 29.73 4.82
C GLU A 84 -3.43 29.61 5.19
N VAL A 85 -3.75 28.85 6.24
CA VAL A 85 -5.12 28.74 6.77
C VAL A 85 -5.65 30.07 7.31
N GLU A 86 -4.79 30.87 7.95
CA GLU A 86 -5.15 32.21 8.42
C GLU A 86 -5.49 33.15 7.25
N GLU A 87 -4.69 33.14 6.18
CA GLU A 87 -4.96 33.89 4.95
C GLU A 87 -6.28 33.47 4.30
N ILE A 88 -6.53 32.16 4.18
CA ILE A 88 -7.81 31.61 3.68
C ILE A 88 -8.98 32.08 4.55
N THR A 89 -8.80 32.10 5.87
CA THR A 89 -9.84 32.55 6.82
C THR A 89 -10.09 34.06 6.70
N ASN A 90 -9.04 34.86 6.49
CA ASN A 90 -9.16 36.29 6.27
C ASN A 90 -9.88 36.61 4.95
N ASN A 91 -9.58 35.88 3.87
CA ASN A 91 -10.28 36.01 2.60
C ASN A 91 -11.78 35.71 2.72
N TYR A 92 -12.13 34.70 3.53
CA TYR A 92 -13.51 34.40 3.86
C TYR A 92 -14.18 35.53 4.66
N ASN A 93 -13.51 36.05 5.69
CA ASN A 93 -14.03 37.15 6.52
C ASN A 93 -14.22 38.46 5.74
N MET A 94 -13.39 38.70 4.72
CA MET A 94 -13.53 39.83 3.79
C MET A 94 -14.59 39.61 2.70
N GLY A 95 -15.18 38.41 2.62
CA GLY A 95 -16.21 38.07 1.65
C GLY A 95 -15.71 37.74 0.25
N PHE A 96 -14.41 37.47 0.07
CA PHE A 96 -13.83 37.11 -1.23
C PHE A 96 -14.14 35.67 -1.65
N ILE A 97 -14.35 34.77 -0.70
CA ILE A 97 -14.64 33.34 -0.95
C ILE A 97 -15.84 32.88 -0.13
N THR A 98 -16.52 31.84 -0.62
CA THR A 98 -17.61 31.18 0.11
C THR A 98 -17.10 30.25 1.19
N ASN A 99 -17.95 29.86 2.15
CA ASN A 99 -17.55 28.92 3.21
C ASN A 99 -17.20 27.53 2.65
N LYS A 100 -17.81 27.12 1.52
CA LYS A 100 -17.50 25.84 0.87
C LYS A 100 -16.10 25.86 0.24
N GLU A 101 -15.73 26.97 -0.39
CA GLU A 101 -14.38 27.16 -0.94
C GLU A 101 -13.35 27.23 0.18
N ARG A 102 -13.62 28.01 1.24
CA ARG A 102 -12.78 28.05 2.45
C ARG A 102 -12.54 26.65 3.01
N TYR A 103 -13.60 25.87 3.20
CA TYR A 103 -13.52 24.49 3.71
C TYR A 103 -12.59 23.61 2.87
N ASN A 104 -12.76 23.61 1.55
CA ASN A 104 -11.94 22.82 0.64
C ASN A 104 -10.48 23.29 0.65
N GLN A 105 -10.25 24.60 0.58
CA GLN A 105 -8.88 25.16 0.61
C GLN A 105 -8.14 24.84 1.91
N VAL A 106 -8.82 24.86 3.06
CA VAL A 106 -8.21 24.46 4.34
C VAL A 106 -7.81 22.99 4.35
N ILE A 107 -8.65 22.11 3.80
CA ILE A 107 -8.35 20.68 3.67
C ILE A 107 -7.15 20.46 2.74
N ASP A 108 -7.13 21.16 1.60
CA ASP A 108 -6.06 21.04 0.62
C ASP A 108 -4.73 21.53 1.22
N ALA A 109 -4.71 22.68 1.90
CA ALA A 109 -3.53 23.22 2.57
C ALA A 109 -2.93 22.20 3.58
N TRP A 110 -3.76 21.62 4.44
CA TRP A 110 -3.29 20.60 5.39
C TRP A 110 -2.87 19.29 4.72
N THR A 111 -3.49 18.93 3.60
CA THR A 111 -3.10 17.75 2.81
C THR A 111 -1.72 17.95 2.19
N HIS A 112 -1.44 19.16 1.67
CA HIS A 112 -0.13 19.54 1.15
C HIS A 112 0.93 19.51 2.25
N VAL A 113 0.67 20.15 3.39
CA VAL A 113 1.56 20.14 4.57
C VAL A 113 1.92 18.72 5.02
N ASN A 114 0.93 17.84 5.12
CA ASN A 114 1.15 16.44 5.52
C ASN A 114 1.93 15.64 4.46
N THR A 115 1.75 15.97 3.18
CA THR A 115 2.49 15.33 2.09
C THR A 115 3.95 15.77 2.08
N ASP A 116 4.21 17.07 2.21
CA ASP A 116 5.55 17.65 2.26
C ASP A 116 6.34 17.14 3.46
N LEU A 117 5.74 17.18 4.65
CA LEU A 117 6.35 16.63 5.87
C LEU A 117 6.65 15.14 5.71
N GLY A 118 5.73 14.40 5.10
CA GLY A 118 5.90 12.98 4.81
C GLY A 118 7.08 12.69 3.86
N ASN A 119 7.30 13.54 2.86
CA ASN A 119 8.41 13.38 1.91
C ASN A 119 9.76 13.69 2.57
N ILE A 120 9.83 14.74 3.39
CA ILE A 120 11.04 15.11 4.14
C ILE A 120 11.40 14.00 5.13
N LEU A 121 10.41 13.53 5.90
CA LEU A 121 10.59 12.42 6.83
C LEU A 121 11.15 11.17 6.16
N MET A 122 10.61 10.79 4.99
CA MET A 122 11.09 9.63 4.26
C MET A 122 12.54 9.81 3.79
N LYS A 123 12.92 11.02 3.37
CA LYS A 123 14.29 11.33 2.96
C LYS A 123 15.25 11.19 4.15
N GLU A 124 14.94 11.82 5.27
CA GLU A 124 15.78 11.75 6.48
C GLU A 124 15.93 10.30 6.99
N MET A 125 14.85 9.53 7.00
CA MET A 125 14.91 8.12 7.39
C MET A 125 15.76 7.25 6.47
N THR A 126 15.85 7.60 5.18
CA THR A 126 16.69 6.88 4.21
C THR A 126 18.17 7.19 4.43
N GLU A 127 18.49 8.40 4.86
CA GLU A 127 19.87 8.86 5.10
C GLU A 127 20.36 8.51 6.52
N ALA A 128 19.43 8.31 7.46
CA ALA A 128 19.71 7.96 8.84
C ALA A 128 20.42 6.60 8.98
N ASP A 129 21.40 6.53 9.88
CA ASP A 129 22.21 5.34 10.14
C ASP A 129 22.75 4.67 8.86
N GLN A 130 23.12 5.48 7.86
CA GLN A 130 23.59 5.01 6.55
C GLN A 130 22.56 4.12 5.83
N GLY A 131 21.26 4.36 6.07
CA GLY A 131 20.16 3.57 5.52
C GLY A 131 19.81 2.31 6.33
N PHE A 132 20.43 2.10 7.50
CA PHE A 132 20.18 0.95 8.37
C PHE A 132 19.29 1.26 9.59
N ASN A 133 18.55 2.38 9.55
CA ASN A 133 17.52 2.64 10.54
C ASN A 133 16.49 1.48 10.55
N ALA A 134 16.23 0.91 11.73
CA ALA A 134 15.42 -0.31 11.84
C ALA A 134 13.97 -0.11 11.35
N VAL A 135 13.37 1.06 11.60
CA VAL A 135 12.01 1.39 11.13
C VAL A 135 11.98 1.49 9.62
N TYR A 136 12.98 2.15 9.03
CA TYR A 136 13.13 2.26 7.58
C TYR A 136 13.35 0.89 6.93
N MET A 137 14.23 0.05 7.49
CA MET A 137 14.48 -1.31 6.97
C MET A 137 13.21 -2.17 6.96
N MET A 138 12.34 -2.07 7.98
CA MET A 138 11.07 -2.80 8.01
C MET A 138 10.12 -2.36 6.88
N LEU A 139 10.12 -1.05 6.56
CA LEU A 139 9.34 -0.47 5.47
C LEU A 139 9.90 -0.86 4.09
N ASP A 140 11.18 -0.58 3.85
CA ASP A 140 11.82 -0.75 2.54
C ASP A 140 11.86 -2.23 2.11
N SER A 141 12.12 -3.13 3.06
CA SER A 141 12.03 -4.57 2.83
C SER A 141 10.59 -5.05 2.55
N GLY A 142 9.58 -4.24 2.90
CA GLY A 142 8.16 -4.61 2.84
C GLY A 142 7.77 -5.67 3.88
N ALA A 143 8.59 -5.88 4.91
CA ALA A 143 8.31 -6.84 5.97
C ALA A 143 7.10 -6.43 6.81
N ARG A 144 7.07 -5.18 7.26
CA ARG A 144 5.97 -4.60 8.04
C ARG A 144 6.04 -3.08 8.00
N GLY A 145 4.88 -2.43 7.92
CA GLY A 145 4.81 -0.98 7.88
C GLY A 145 4.28 -0.45 6.55
N SER A 146 3.78 0.77 6.57
CA SER A 146 3.51 1.58 5.39
C SER A 146 4.05 2.99 5.60
N LYS A 147 4.24 3.73 4.51
CA LYS A 147 4.66 5.14 4.59
C LYS A 147 3.73 5.95 5.48
N ASP A 148 2.41 5.71 5.37
CA ASP A 148 1.41 6.40 6.18
C ASP A 148 1.50 6.05 7.68
N GLN A 149 1.83 4.79 8.02
CA GLN A 149 2.04 4.40 9.41
C GLN A 149 3.26 5.11 10.01
N ILE A 150 4.33 5.26 9.24
CA ILE A 150 5.53 5.99 9.67
C ILE A 150 5.24 7.48 9.82
N LYS A 151 4.50 8.09 8.87
CA LYS A 151 4.05 9.48 9.00
C LYS A 151 3.30 9.73 10.31
N GLN A 152 2.45 8.78 10.74
CA GLN A 152 1.74 8.90 12.02
C GLN A 152 2.65 8.74 13.25
N LEU A 153 3.77 8.02 13.13
CA LEU A 153 4.72 7.83 14.23
C LEU A 153 5.60 9.07 14.48
N SER A 154 6.10 9.69 13.42
CA SER A 154 7.11 10.76 13.51
C SER A 154 6.78 12.07 12.77
N GLY A 155 5.88 12.04 11.79
CA GLY A 155 5.45 13.25 11.08
C GLY A 155 4.33 13.96 11.82
N MET A 156 3.16 13.95 11.21
CA MET A 156 1.89 14.34 11.83
C MET A 156 0.83 13.30 11.50
N ARG A 157 -0.19 13.17 12.34
CA ARG A 157 -1.28 12.21 12.07
C ARG A 157 -2.21 12.69 10.95
N GLY A 158 -2.41 14.00 10.83
CA GLY A 158 -3.14 14.61 9.72
C GLY A 158 -4.64 14.76 9.97
N LEU A 159 -5.39 14.90 8.87
CA LEU A 159 -6.83 15.12 8.87
C LEU A 159 -7.59 13.82 9.19
N MET A 160 -8.69 13.95 9.92
CA MET A 160 -9.53 12.82 10.32
C MET A 160 -10.94 12.94 9.73
N ALA A 161 -11.51 11.81 9.35
CA ALA A 161 -12.89 11.75 8.89
C ALA A 161 -13.85 12.04 10.06
N LYS A 162 -14.83 12.89 9.80
CA LYS A 162 -15.90 13.20 10.74
C LYS A 162 -16.87 12.03 10.83
N PRO A 163 -17.35 11.66 12.03
CA PRO A 163 -18.46 10.72 12.16
C PRO A 163 -19.71 11.34 11.51
N GLN A 164 -20.30 10.63 10.54
CA GLN A 164 -21.50 11.09 9.86
C GLN A 164 -22.70 11.05 10.82
N LYS A 165 -23.49 12.13 10.84
CA LYS A 165 -24.87 12.07 11.34
C LYS A 165 -25.73 11.41 10.26
N ALA A 166 -26.69 10.57 10.68
CA ALA A 166 -27.65 9.98 9.74
C ALA A 166 -28.32 11.09 8.91
N GLY A 167 -28.15 11.05 7.59
CA GLY A 167 -28.68 12.03 6.64
C GLY A 167 -27.70 13.08 6.09
N ALA A 168 -26.43 13.09 6.50
CA ALA A 168 -25.42 13.96 5.89
C ALA A 168 -24.82 13.32 4.63
N GLU A 169 -24.92 14.01 3.49
CA GLU A 169 -24.29 13.59 2.24
C GLU A 169 -22.77 13.84 2.27
N GLY A 170 -22.00 12.82 1.89
CA GLY A 170 -20.55 12.90 1.72
C GLY A 170 -19.71 12.58 2.98
N ALA A 171 -18.51 12.03 2.75
CA ALA A 171 -17.51 11.87 3.79
C ALA A 171 -16.94 13.25 4.14
N GLN A 172 -17.39 13.83 5.25
CA GLN A 172 -16.87 15.11 5.74
C GLN A 172 -15.57 14.88 6.50
N ILE A 173 -14.58 15.72 6.25
CA ILE A 173 -13.30 15.75 6.97
C ILE A 173 -13.36 16.84 8.04
N ILE A 174 -12.73 16.59 9.19
CA ILE A 174 -12.57 17.59 10.25
C ILE A 174 -11.46 18.55 9.83
N GLU A 175 -11.76 19.84 9.76
CA GLU A 175 -10.84 20.90 9.29
C GLU A 175 -9.62 21.09 10.18
N ASN A 176 -9.72 20.72 11.46
CA ASN A 176 -8.63 20.79 12.42
C ASN A 176 -7.84 19.47 12.41
N PRO A 177 -6.64 19.43 11.82
CA PRO A 177 -5.83 18.21 11.81
C PRO A 177 -5.20 17.94 13.17
N ILE A 178 -4.75 16.70 13.33
CA ILE A 178 -3.89 16.30 14.44
C ILE A 178 -2.44 16.58 14.01
N LEU A 179 -1.85 17.62 14.60
CA LEU A 179 -0.49 18.08 14.30
C LEU A 179 0.56 17.22 15.02
N SER A 180 0.19 16.69 16.18
CA SER A 180 1.05 15.83 16.98
C SER A 180 1.22 14.43 16.35
N ASN A 181 2.31 13.76 16.68
CA ASN A 181 2.55 12.36 16.32
C ASN A 181 2.58 11.44 17.54
N PHE A 182 2.69 10.12 17.32
CA PHE A 182 2.71 9.17 18.43
C PHE A 182 3.95 9.28 19.33
N LYS A 183 5.09 9.75 18.80
CA LYS A 183 6.31 9.95 19.59
C LYS A 183 6.22 11.16 20.52
N GLU A 184 5.59 12.24 20.07
CA GLU A 184 5.35 13.46 20.85
C GLU A 184 4.20 13.30 21.84
N GLY A 185 3.28 12.39 21.56
CA GLY A 185 2.03 12.24 22.31
C GLY A 185 0.93 13.13 21.76
N MET A 186 -0.31 12.86 22.16
CA MET A 186 -1.49 13.56 21.67
C MET A 186 -2.21 14.24 22.84
N SER A 187 -2.74 15.43 22.60
CA SER A 187 -3.64 16.09 23.54
C SER A 187 -4.96 15.32 23.68
N VAL A 188 -5.70 15.59 24.76
CA VAL A 188 -7.01 14.96 25.03
C VAL A 188 -7.99 15.17 23.86
N LEU A 189 -7.99 16.38 23.27
CA LEU A 189 -8.86 16.71 22.15
C LEU A 189 -8.47 15.94 20.88
N GLU A 190 -7.18 15.90 20.54
CA GLU A 190 -6.68 15.14 19.39
C GLU A 190 -6.97 13.64 19.53
N TYR A 191 -6.79 13.09 20.73
CA TYR A 191 -7.10 11.69 21.01
C TYR A 191 -8.59 11.37 20.89
N PHE A 192 -9.45 12.28 21.37
CA PHE A 192 -10.90 12.15 21.25
C PHE A 192 -11.36 12.18 19.77
N ILE A 193 -10.78 13.06 18.96
CA ILE A 193 -11.02 13.12 17.52
C ILE A 193 -10.57 11.81 16.85
N ALA A 194 -9.37 11.31 17.19
CA ALA A 194 -8.84 10.08 16.61
C ALA A 194 -9.69 8.83 16.93
N SER A 195 -10.29 8.80 18.12
CA SER A 195 -11.11 7.69 18.60
C SER A 195 -12.36 7.45 17.74
N HIS A 196 -12.96 8.51 17.18
CA HIS A 196 -14.12 8.39 16.31
C HIS A 196 -13.80 7.64 15.01
N GLY A 197 -12.69 8.02 14.36
CA GLY A 197 -12.22 7.36 13.15
C GLY A 197 -11.87 5.89 13.40
N ALA A 198 -11.18 5.60 14.51
CA ALA A 198 -10.82 4.24 14.88
C ALA A 198 -12.05 3.35 15.13
N ARG A 199 -13.03 3.85 15.90
CA ARG A 199 -14.27 3.11 16.18
C ARG A 199 -15.07 2.83 14.92
N LYS A 200 -15.21 3.81 14.03
CA LYS A 200 -15.90 3.64 12.75
C LYS A 200 -15.19 2.59 11.90
N GLY A 201 -13.87 2.65 11.78
CA GLY A 201 -13.09 1.66 11.02
C GLY A 201 -13.26 0.23 11.52
N LEU A 202 -13.27 0.03 12.85
CA LEU A 202 -13.51 -1.28 13.45
C LEU A 202 -14.94 -1.78 13.20
N ALA A 203 -15.93 -0.92 13.38
CA ALA A 203 -17.33 -1.25 13.12
C ALA A 203 -17.59 -1.58 11.64
N ASP A 204 -17.08 -0.75 10.72
CA ASP A 204 -17.21 -0.95 9.28
C ASP A 204 -16.53 -2.26 8.84
N THR A 205 -15.37 -2.60 9.43
CA THR A 205 -14.70 -3.87 9.15
C THR A 205 -15.54 -5.06 9.61
N ALA A 206 -16.13 -4.99 10.80
CA ALA A 206 -17.00 -6.02 11.32
C ALA A 206 -18.26 -6.21 10.45
N MET A 207 -18.90 -5.11 10.01
CA MET A 207 -20.06 -5.18 9.11
C MET A 207 -19.69 -5.73 7.73
N LYS A 208 -18.62 -5.20 7.11
CA LYS A 208 -18.17 -5.65 5.77
C LYS A 208 -17.73 -7.11 5.74
N THR A 209 -17.29 -7.67 6.88
CA THR A 209 -16.95 -9.09 6.99
C THR A 209 -18.17 -9.97 6.73
N ALA A 210 -19.34 -9.60 7.28
CA ALA A 210 -20.58 -10.32 7.03
C ALA A 210 -21.01 -10.23 5.56
N ASP A 211 -20.91 -9.03 4.96
CA ASP A 211 -21.26 -8.81 3.56
C ASP A 211 -20.37 -9.61 2.60
N ALA A 212 -19.05 -9.66 2.85
CA ALA A 212 -18.12 -10.43 2.05
C ALA A 212 -18.40 -11.94 2.12
N GLY A 213 -18.74 -12.45 3.31
CA GLY A 213 -19.16 -13.84 3.50
C GLY A 213 -20.46 -14.15 2.77
N TYR A 214 -21.45 -13.26 2.86
CA TYR A 214 -22.73 -13.38 2.16
C TYR A 214 -22.55 -13.36 0.64
N LEU A 215 -21.73 -12.45 0.11
CA LEU A 215 -21.42 -12.39 -1.32
C LEU A 215 -20.75 -13.68 -1.79
N THR A 216 -19.76 -14.18 -1.05
CA THR A 216 -19.08 -15.44 -1.38
C THR A 216 -20.07 -16.60 -1.40
N ARG A 217 -20.97 -16.69 -0.42
CA ARG A 217 -22.03 -17.70 -0.41
C ARG A 217 -22.91 -17.60 -1.65
N ARG A 218 -23.38 -16.40 -2.02
CA ARG A 218 -24.21 -16.21 -3.22
C ARG A 218 -23.48 -16.58 -4.51
N LEU A 219 -22.19 -16.28 -4.62
CA LEU A 219 -21.38 -16.67 -5.76
C LEU A 219 -21.30 -18.20 -5.87
N VAL A 220 -21.05 -18.89 -4.75
CA VAL A 220 -21.03 -20.36 -4.69
C VAL A 220 -22.41 -20.94 -5.03
N ASP A 221 -23.48 -20.39 -4.46
CA ASP A 221 -24.85 -20.87 -4.72
C ASP A 221 -25.20 -20.80 -6.22
N VAL A 222 -24.66 -19.85 -6.98
CA VAL A 222 -24.88 -19.74 -8.44
C VAL A 222 -23.91 -20.59 -9.26
N SER A 223 -22.66 -20.79 -8.80
CA SER A 223 -21.61 -21.43 -9.60
C SER A 223 -21.26 -22.86 -9.18
N HIS A 224 -21.88 -23.43 -8.14
CA HIS A 224 -21.52 -24.76 -7.62
C HIS A 224 -21.72 -25.89 -8.63
N ASP A 225 -22.62 -25.71 -9.59
CA ASP A 225 -22.90 -26.68 -10.66
C ASP A 225 -21.95 -26.56 -11.87
N VAL A 226 -20.99 -25.63 -11.85
CA VAL A 226 -20.01 -25.46 -12.95
C VAL A 226 -18.84 -26.42 -12.75
N ILE A 227 -18.87 -27.55 -13.47
CA ILE A 227 -17.85 -28.60 -13.42
C ILE A 227 -17.22 -28.78 -14.82
N ILE A 228 -15.90 -28.97 -14.88
CA ILE A 228 -15.21 -29.30 -16.13
C ILE A 228 -15.47 -30.78 -16.45
N THR A 229 -16.28 -31.04 -17.48
CA THR A 229 -16.71 -32.39 -17.86
C THR A 229 -16.04 -32.93 -19.13
N GLU A 230 -15.53 -32.05 -19.98
CA GLU A 230 -14.92 -32.39 -21.27
C GLU A 230 -13.69 -31.52 -21.54
N GLU A 231 -12.75 -32.02 -22.35
CA GLU A 231 -11.51 -31.31 -22.67
C GLU A 231 -11.71 -30.21 -23.73
N ASP A 232 -12.54 -30.47 -24.75
CA ASP A 232 -12.87 -29.51 -25.80
C ASP A 232 -14.34 -29.62 -26.20
N CYS A 233 -15.04 -28.48 -26.18
CA CYS A 233 -16.44 -28.34 -26.59
C CYS A 233 -16.60 -28.02 -28.08
N GLY A 234 -15.51 -27.75 -28.81
CA GLY A 234 -15.50 -27.44 -30.24
C GLY A 234 -16.10 -26.09 -30.62
N THR A 235 -16.29 -25.19 -29.64
CA THR A 235 -16.93 -23.88 -29.91
C THR A 235 -16.03 -22.95 -30.72
N LEU A 236 -16.60 -22.32 -31.74
CA LEU A 236 -15.94 -21.25 -32.51
C LEU A 236 -16.20 -19.86 -31.93
N ARG A 237 -16.89 -19.78 -30.78
CA ARG A 237 -17.27 -18.51 -30.15
C ARG A 237 -16.27 -18.15 -29.05
N GLY A 238 -15.57 -17.04 -29.24
CA GLY A 238 -14.68 -16.44 -28.25
C GLY A 238 -15.06 -15.01 -27.90
N LEU A 239 -14.35 -14.44 -26.93
CA LEU A 239 -14.39 -13.02 -26.61
C LEU A 239 -13.10 -12.36 -27.11
N VAL A 240 -13.22 -11.19 -27.75
CA VAL A 240 -12.06 -10.40 -28.17
C VAL A 240 -11.40 -9.78 -26.94
N CYS A 241 -10.15 -10.14 -26.69
CA CYS A 241 -9.37 -9.63 -25.56
C CYS A 241 -8.38 -8.57 -26.04
N THR A 242 -8.40 -7.39 -25.43
CA THR A 242 -7.48 -6.27 -25.70
C THR A 242 -6.83 -5.80 -24.40
N ALA A 243 -5.77 -4.99 -24.48
CA ALA A 243 -5.26 -4.32 -23.28
C ALA A 243 -6.37 -3.45 -22.67
N LEU A 244 -6.55 -3.52 -21.34
CA LEU A 244 -7.50 -2.66 -20.65
C LEU A 244 -6.86 -1.29 -20.44
N LYS A 245 -7.42 -0.26 -21.09
CA LYS A 245 -6.92 1.11 -21.04
C LYS A 245 -7.97 2.03 -20.42
N ASN A 246 -7.51 3.00 -19.63
CA ASN A 246 -8.31 4.13 -19.19
C ASN A 246 -7.62 5.42 -19.66
N GLY A 247 -8.13 6.00 -20.75
CA GLY A 247 -7.38 7.00 -21.51
C GLY A 247 -6.09 6.40 -22.08
N ASP A 248 -4.95 7.02 -21.81
CA ASP A 248 -3.62 6.56 -22.24
C ASP A 248 -2.96 5.58 -21.26
N GLU A 249 -3.51 5.42 -20.05
CA GLU A 249 -2.94 4.54 -19.04
C GLU A 249 -3.39 3.09 -19.27
N ILE A 250 -2.42 2.18 -19.41
CA ILE A 250 -2.67 0.74 -19.49
C ILE A 250 -2.87 0.22 -18.07
N ILE A 251 -4.12 -0.07 -17.70
CA ILE A 251 -4.47 -0.66 -16.40
C ILE A 251 -4.04 -2.13 -16.34
N SER A 252 -4.25 -2.88 -17.42
CA SER A 252 -3.80 -4.27 -17.52
C SER A 252 -3.37 -4.59 -18.95
N SER A 253 -2.17 -5.17 -19.05
CA SER A 253 -1.57 -5.51 -20.33
C SER A 253 -2.31 -6.66 -21.02
N LEU A 254 -2.16 -6.78 -22.34
CA LEU A 254 -2.73 -7.90 -23.07
C LEU A 254 -2.22 -9.24 -22.53
N TYR A 255 -0.91 -9.33 -22.25
CA TYR A 255 -0.25 -10.53 -21.73
C TYR A 255 -0.92 -11.05 -20.44
N GLU A 256 -1.16 -10.17 -19.46
CA GLU A 256 -1.81 -10.56 -18.20
C GLU A 256 -3.23 -11.09 -18.40
N ARG A 257 -3.96 -10.54 -19.38
CA ARG A 257 -5.35 -10.93 -19.63
C ARG A 257 -5.47 -12.25 -20.39
N ILE A 258 -4.49 -12.59 -21.24
CA ILE A 258 -4.50 -13.80 -22.07
C ILE A 258 -3.72 -14.97 -21.46
N LEU A 259 -2.89 -14.72 -20.44
CA LEU A 259 -2.12 -15.78 -19.79
C LEU A 259 -3.02 -16.89 -19.26
N GLY A 260 -2.76 -18.14 -19.69
CA GLY A 260 -3.54 -19.32 -19.32
C GLY A 260 -4.86 -19.51 -20.08
N ARG A 261 -5.15 -18.68 -21.09
CA ARG A 261 -6.30 -18.85 -21.99
C ARG A 261 -5.87 -19.47 -23.32
N VAL A 262 -6.81 -20.10 -24.01
CA VAL A 262 -6.64 -20.69 -25.34
C VAL A 262 -7.23 -19.76 -26.41
N SER A 263 -6.54 -19.62 -27.54
CA SER A 263 -7.03 -18.84 -28.69
C SER A 263 -8.07 -19.62 -29.49
N VAL A 264 -9.17 -18.96 -29.87
CA VAL A 264 -10.21 -19.54 -30.74
C VAL A 264 -9.83 -19.51 -32.22
N HIS A 265 -9.02 -18.53 -32.61
CA HIS A 265 -8.54 -18.34 -33.98
C HIS A 265 -7.01 -18.23 -33.98
N ASP A 266 -6.41 -18.55 -35.13
CA ASP A 266 -4.98 -18.40 -35.34
C ASP A 266 -4.57 -16.94 -35.21
N VAL A 267 -3.52 -16.69 -34.43
CA VAL A 267 -2.95 -15.34 -34.23
C VAL A 267 -1.89 -15.12 -35.30
N ILE A 268 -2.29 -14.45 -36.37
CA ILE A 268 -1.45 -14.12 -37.52
C ILE A 268 -0.49 -12.99 -37.16
N HIS A 269 0.77 -13.11 -37.58
CA HIS A 269 1.75 -12.05 -37.35
C HIS A 269 1.48 -10.91 -38.34
N PRO A 270 1.34 -9.65 -37.87
CA PRO A 270 0.81 -8.56 -38.69
C PRO A 270 1.63 -8.25 -39.96
N THR A 271 2.91 -8.61 -39.98
CA THR A 271 3.80 -8.39 -41.14
C THR A 271 4.21 -9.66 -41.89
N THR A 272 4.12 -10.84 -41.30
CA THR A 272 4.67 -12.07 -41.92
C THR A 272 3.62 -13.11 -42.29
N GLY A 273 2.35 -12.91 -41.92
CA GLY A 273 1.29 -13.90 -42.13
C GLY A 273 1.43 -15.02 -41.11
#